data_AF-A0A1Z5KP34-F1
#
_entry.id   AF-A0A1Z5KP34-F1
#
_cell.length_a   1.000
_cell.length_b   1.000
_cell.length_c   1.000
_cell.angle_alpha   90.00
_cell.angle_beta   90.00
_cell.angle_gamma   90.00
#
_symmetry.space_group_name_H-M   'P 1'
#
loop_
_entity.id
_entity.type
_entity.pdbx_description
1 polymer ?
#
loop_
_entity_poly.entity_id
_entity_poly.type
_entity_poly.pdbx_seq_one_letter_code
_entity_poly.pdbx_strand_id
1 'polypeptide(L)'
;MHREVCKAIADINKKVRQEELLFLSSAPFEDLFVTNAGLFWNLPEAQTYMETTYDAATAFWGAAFDSNVKQVWEKVLDLFLEHMRLGANDQMGARYQVPFLLIALNRDDDAFSFCQYWLKINEVVDSNPETIFERHLHSREGDWIYPREKDCRYLDPLPLIAGRDMQSLVLPFLVAFVIIKLRIVAAHDSAVHCVKVALEGKSGQRIKEVQSLIEGMLTRKDINIDRQREQIHELFDAIHLRNPSMLPAFINPMPLTMFPPSDFTPGHPSEVVKILMECQKSFTEIPGALEILKDRFGSSPVYNWDVR
;
A
#
# COMPACT_ATOMS: atom_id res chain seq x y z
N MET A 1 12.22 -24.25 -4.86
CA MET A 1 11.79 -22.84 -4.79
C MET A 1 11.75 -22.14 -6.16
N HIS A 2 12.83 -21.61 -6.74
CA HIS A 2 12.74 -20.80 -7.99
C HIS A 2 12.03 -21.51 -9.16
N ARG A 3 12.37 -22.78 -9.43
CA ARG A 3 11.75 -23.57 -10.51
C ARG A 3 10.23 -23.77 -10.33
N GLU A 4 9.77 -23.94 -9.10
CA GLU A 4 8.35 -24.15 -8.78
C GLU A 4 7.56 -22.86 -8.94
N VAL A 5 8.10 -21.74 -8.42
CA VAL A 5 7.51 -20.40 -8.55
C VAL A 5 7.41 -20.00 -10.03
N CYS A 6 8.48 -20.17 -10.81
CA CYS A 6 8.45 -19.86 -12.24
C CYS A 6 7.45 -20.73 -13.01
N LYS A 7 7.33 -22.01 -12.66
CA LYS A 7 6.35 -22.91 -13.28
C LYS A 7 4.92 -22.46 -12.96
N ALA A 8 4.63 -22.14 -11.70
CA ALA A 8 3.33 -21.63 -11.28
C ALA A 8 2.96 -20.33 -12.01
N ILE A 9 3.90 -19.40 -12.14
CA ILE A 9 3.73 -18.15 -12.89
C ILE A 9 3.50 -18.41 -14.39
N ALA A 10 4.22 -19.36 -14.99
CA ALA A 10 4.01 -19.72 -16.39
C ALA A 10 2.62 -20.33 -16.62
N ASP A 11 2.19 -21.21 -15.72
CA ASP A 11 0.89 -21.87 -15.77
C ASP A 11 -0.26 -20.86 -15.59
N ILE A 12 -0.16 -19.91 -14.65
CA ILE A 12 -1.21 -18.88 -14.46
C ILE A 12 -1.25 -17.88 -15.62
N ASN A 13 -0.11 -17.45 -16.17
CA ASN A 13 -0.09 -16.56 -17.34
C ASN A 13 -0.70 -17.23 -18.58
N LYS A 14 -0.49 -18.54 -18.74
CA LYS A 14 -1.15 -19.31 -19.80
C LYS A 14 -2.67 -19.29 -19.63
N LYS A 15 -3.17 -19.42 -18.40
CA LYS A 15 -4.61 -19.33 -18.11
C LYS A 15 -5.16 -17.93 -18.38
N VAL A 16 -4.50 -16.87 -17.90
CA VAL A 16 -4.91 -15.47 -18.18
C VAL A 16 -5.06 -15.25 -19.68
N ARG A 17 -4.09 -15.69 -20.48
CA ARG A 17 -4.14 -15.55 -21.94
C ARG A 17 -5.24 -16.38 -22.60
N GLN A 18 -5.58 -17.54 -22.04
CA GLN A 18 -6.71 -18.35 -22.53
C GLN A 18 -8.03 -17.63 -22.28
N GLU A 19 -8.24 -17.11 -21.06
CA GLU A 19 -9.45 -16.36 -20.71
C GLU A 19 -9.58 -15.06 -21.51
N GLU A 20 -8.47 -14.34 -21.73
CA GLU A 20 -8.43 -13.15 -22.58
C GLU A 20 -8.91 -13.46 -24.01
N LEU A 21 -8.41 -14.55 -24.61
CA LEU A 21 -8.82 -14.98 -25.96
C LEU A 21 -10.29 -15.41 -26.01
N LEU A 22 -10.79 -16.09 -24.98
CA LEU A 22 -12.20 -16.45 -24.88
C LEU A 22 -13.07 -15.19 -24.81
N PHE A 23 -12.69 -14.22 -23.99
CA PHE A 23 -13.40 -12.95 -23.86
C PHE A 23 -13.39 -12.16 -25.17
N LEU A 24 -12.24 -11.99 -25.81
CA LEU A 24 -12.12 -11.29 -27.10
C LEU A 24 -12.90 -11.97 -28.24
N SER A 25 -13.05 -13.30 -28.18
CA SER A 25 -13.84 -14.03 -29.19
C SER A 25 -15.34 -13.73 -29.14
N SER A 26 -15.84 -13.17 -28.03
CA SER A 26 -17.25 -12.84 -27.84
C SER A 26 -17.68 -11.55 -28.55
N ALA A 27 -16.75 -10.63 -28.86
CA ALA A 27 -17.02 -9.36 -29.55
C ALA A 27 -15.86 -8.94 -30.48
N PRO A 28 -15.78 -9.52 -31.70
CA PRO A 28 -14.61 -9.38 -32.57
C PRO A 28 -14.41 -7.99 -33.19
N PHE A 29 -15.36 -7.06 -33.03
CA PHE A 29 -15.33 -5.73 -33.66
C PHE A 29 -15.20 -4.58 -32.65
N GLU A 30 -15.06 -4.88 -31.36
CA GLU A 30 -15.00 -3.88 -30.30
C GLU A 30 -13.87 -4.22 -29.32
N ASP A 31 -13.10 -3.21 -28.90
CA ASP A 31 -12.11 -3.38 -27.84
C ASP A 31 -12.81 -3.30 -26.48
N LEU A 32 -13.32 -4.44 -26.03
CA LEU A 32 -14.06 -4.56 -24.77
C LEU A 32 -13.23 -4.09 -23.56
N PHE A 33 -11.90 -4.18 -23.61
CA PHE A 33 -11.00 -3.73 -22.53
C PHE A 33 -10.96 -2.21 -22.39
N VAL A 34 -11.37 -1.48 -23.43
CA VAL A 34 -11.47 -0.02 -23.43
C VAL A 34 -12.92 0.43 -23.28
N THR A 35 -13.87 -0.21 -23.97
CA THR A 35 -15.27 0.22 -23.95
C THR A 35 -16.01 -0.16 -22.68
N ASN A 36 -15.64 -1.29 -22.06
CA ASN A 36 -16.21 -1.74 -20.79
C ASN A 36 -15.28 -1.56 -19.59
N ALA A 37 -14.25 -0.70 -19.71
CA ALA A 37 -13.35 -0.40 -18.61
C ALA A 37 -14.14 0.08 -17.36
N GLY A 38 -13.85 -0.52 -16.21
CA GLY A 38 -14.55 -0.30 -14.95
C GLY A 38 -15.73 -1.26 -14.71
N LEU A 39 -16.29 -1.88 -15.76
CA LEU A 39 -17.52 -2.67 -15.70
C LEU A 39 -17.29 -4.19 -15.67
N PHE A 40 -16.05 -4.69 -15.70
CA PHE A 40 -15.79 -6.13 -15.89
C PHE A 40 -16.43 -7.01 -14.81
N TRP A 41 -16.48 -6.55 -13.56
CA TRP A 41 -17.16 -7.29 -12.48
C TRP A 41 -18.68 -7.41 -12.64
N ASN A 42 -19.28 -6.59 -13.52
CA ASN A 42 -20.70 -6.65 -13.84
C ASN A 42 -20.99 -7.52 -15.09
N LEU A 43 -19.95 -8.04 -15.74
CA LEU A 43 -20.04 -8.88 -16.93
C LEU A 43 -19.78 -10.33 -16.53
N PRO A 44 -20.79 -11.23 -16.57
CA PRO A 44 -20.60 -12.64 -16.22
C PRO A 44 -19.46 -13.31 -17.01
N GLU A 45 -19.28 -12.94 -18.27
CA GLU A 45 -18.26 -13.49 -19.16
C GLU A 45 -16.84 -13.02 -18.80
N ALA A 46 -16.68 -11.90 -18.10
CA ALA A 46 -15.39 -11.38 -17.67
C ALA A 46 -14.97 -11.87 -16.28
N GLN A 47 -15.88 -12.49 -15.51
CA GLN A 47 -15.63 -12.86 -14.12
C GLN A 47 -14.41 -13.80 -13.98
N THR A 48 -14.35 -14.87 -14.78
CA THR A 48 -13.22 -15.83 -14.74
C THR A 48 -11.90 -15.17 -15.14
N TYR A 49 -11.92 -14.23 -16.09
CA TYR A 49 -10.75 -13.44 -16.45
C TYR A 49 -10.28 -12.56 -15.26
N MET A 50 -11.21 -11.88 -14.59
CA MET A 50 -10.91 -11.02 -13.44
C MET A 50 -10.35 -11.81 -12.25
N GLU A 51 -10.93 -12.97 -11.94
CA GLU A 51 -10.42 -13.89 -10.91
C GLU A 51 -9.01 -14.38 -11.26
N THR A 52 -8.79 -14.82 -12.51
CA THR A 52 -7.50 -15.36 -12.96
C THR A 52 -6.40 -14.29 -12.99
N THR A 53 -6.72 -13.04 -13.33
CA THR A 53 -5.76 -11.93 -13.29
C THR A 53 -5.37 -11.54 -11.86
N TYR A 54 -6.31 -11.58 -10.91
CA TYR A 54 -6.03 -11.39 -9.50
C TYR A 54 -5.13 -12.51 -8.93
N ASP A 55 -5.42 -13.77 -9.29
CA ASP A 55 -4.57 -14.92 -8.94
C ASP A 55 -3.16 -14.77 -9.49
N ALA A 56 -3.02 -14.29 -10.73
CA ALA A 56 -1.73 -14.00 -11.32
C ALA A 56 -0.99 -12.92 -10.52
N ALA A 57 -1.65 -11.81 -10.19
CA ALA A 57 -1.05 -10.74 -9.39
C ALA A 57 -0.56 -11.24 -8.02
N THR A 58 -1.35 -12.08 -7.36
CA THR A 58 -1.01 -12.70 -6.06
C THR A 58 0.18 -13.67 -6.19
N ALA A 59 0.23 -14.49 -7.25
CA ALA A 59 1.37 -15.37 -7.51
C ALA A 59 2.67 -14.58 -7.78
N PHE A 60 2.57 -13.50 -8.55
CA PHE A 60 3.70 -12.59 -8.78
C PHE A 60 4.13 -11.88 -7.49
N TRP A 61 3.21 -11.55 -6.58
CA TRP A 61 3.56 -10.96 -5.29
C TRP A 61 4.49 -11.85 -4.48
N GLY A 62 4.15 -13.14 -4.35
CA GLY A 62 5.00 -14.11 -3.66
C GLY A 62 6.40 -14.18 -4.28
N ALA A 63 6.49 -14.18 -5.61
CA ALA A 63 7.76 -14.15 -6.31
C ALA A 63 8.55 -12.83 -6.10
N ALA A 64 7.85 -11.69 -6.04
CA ALA A 64 8.46 -10.38 -5.78
C ALA A 64 9.05 -10.32 -4.36
N PHE A 65 8.31 -10.87 -3.39
CA PHE A 65 8.75 -10.99 -2.00
C PHE A 65 10.02 -11.84 -1.89
N ASP A 66 10.03 -13.04 -2.48
CA ASP A 66 11.15 -13.98 -2.43
C ASP A 66 12.40 -13.48 -3.17
N SER A 67 12.22 -12.86 -4.34
CA SER A 67 13.32 -12.45 -5.21
C SER A 67 13.87 -11.06 -4.89
N ASN A 68 13.06 -10.19 -4.28
CA ASN A 68 13.34 -8.76 -4.08
C ASN A 68 13.73 -8.02 -5.38
N VAL A 69 13.23 -8.44 -6.53
CA VAL A 69 13.53 -7.84 -7.83
C VAL A 69 12.50 -6.75 -8.15
N LYS A 70 12.97 -5.51 -8.36
CA LYS A 70 12.11 -4.33 -8.63
C LYS A 70 11.15 -4.55 -9.80
N GLN A 71 11.62 -5.15 -10.89
CA GLN A 71 10.80 -5.40 -12.08
C GLN A 71 9.65 -6.37 -11.80
N VAL A 72 9.81 -7.28 -10.83
CA VAL A 72 8.74 -8.19 -10.43
C VAL A 72 7.70 -7.42 -9.61
N TRP A 73 8.13 -6.53 -8.71
CA TRP A 73 7.23 -5.62 -7.99
C TRP A 73 6.47 -4.67 -8.94
N GLU A 74 7.13 -4.12 -9.96
CA GLU A 74 6.48 -3.32 -11.00
C GLU A 74 5.43 -4.14 -11.75
N LYS A 75 5.75 -5.39 -12.12
CA LYS A 75 4.77 -6.28 -12.77
C LYS A 75 3.56 -6.59 -11.89
N VAL A 76 3.76 -6.80 -10.58
CA VAL A 76 2.65 -6.99 -9.62
C VAL A 76 1.75 -5.75 -9.59
N LEU A 77 2.36 -4.57 -9.50
CA LEU A 77 1.62 -3.31 -9.51
C LEU A 77 0.84 -3.12 -10.81
N ASP A 78 1.45 -3.39 -11.96
CA ASP A 78 0.76 -3.28 -13.26
C ASP A 78 -0.46 -4.19 -13.32
N LEU A 79 -0.35 -5.44 -12.83
CA LEU A 79 -1.47 -6.38 -12.79
C LEU A 79 -2.61 -5.90 -11.88
N PHE A 80 -2.30 -5.37 -10.69
CA PHE A 80 -3.34 -4.85 -9.80
C PHE A 80 -3.97 -3.54 -10.31
N LEU A 81 -3.17 -2.65 -10.91
CA LEU A 81 -3.68 -1.44 -11.54
C LEU A 81 -4.61 -1.78 -12.70
N GLU A 82 -4.23 -2.76 -13.53
CA GLU A 82 -5.08 -3.23 -14.62
C GLU A 82 -6.36 -3.88 -14.11
N HIS A 83 -6.26 -4.72 -13.07
CA HIS A 83 -7.41 -5.32 -12.41
C HIS A 83 -8.39 -4.25 -11.88
N MET A 84 -7.89 -3.20 -11.22
CA MET A 84 -8.74 -2.10 -10.77
C MET A 84 -9.28 -1.28 -11.94
N ARG A 85 -8.47 -1.01 -12.97
CA ARG A 85 -8.91 -0.29 -14.18
C ARG A 85 -10.12 -0.97 -14.83
N LEU A 86 -10.07 -2.29 -14.96
CA LEU A 86 -11.14 -3.09 -15.54
C LEU A 86 -12.35 -3.25 -14.63
N GLY A 87 -12.14 -3.34 -13.31
CA GLY A 87 -13.20 -3.53 -12.32
C GLY A 87 -13.21 -2.43 -11.25
N ALA A 88 -13.97 -1.35 -11.49
CA ALA A 88 -13.98 -0.18 -10.61
C ALA A 88 -14.45 -0.50 -9.18
N ASN A 89 -15.34 -1.48 -9.03
CA ASN A 89 -15.88 -1.89 -7.73
C ASN A 89 -14.91 -2.73 -6.87
N ASP A 90 -13.78 -3.19 -7.46
CA ASP A 90 -12.74 -3.95 -6.76
C ASP A 90 -13.26 -5.10 -5.85
N GLN A 91 -13.94 -6.09 -6.44
CA GLN A 91 -14.55 -7.19 -5.68
C GLN A 91 -13.53 -8.05 -4.90
N MET A 92 -12.27 -8.08 -5.33
CA MET A 92 -11.21 -8.89 -4.72
C MET A 92 -10.34 -8.12 -3.71
N GLY A 93 -10.54 -6.80 -3.60
CA GLY A 93 -9.82 -5.95 -2.65
C GLY A 93 -8.37 -5.63 -3.05
N ALA A 94 -8.08 -5.58 -4.35
CA ALA A 94 -6.79 -5.16 -4.91
C ALA A 94 -6.38 -3.75 -4.44
N ARG A 95 -7.33 -2.85 -4.21
CA ARG A 95 -7.07 -1.48 -3.76
C ARG A 95 -6.38 -1.43 -2.40
N TYR A 96 -6.54 -2.45 -1.56
CA TYR A 96 -5.90 -2.50 -0.25
C TYR A 96 -4.42 -2.89 -0.31
N GLN A 97 -4.00 -3.55 -1.40
CA GLN A 97 -2.64 -4.02 -1.65
C GLN A 97 -1.76 -2.96 -2.32
N VAL A 98 -2.36 -2.17 -3.22
CA VAL A 98 -1.67 -1.19 -4.06
C VAL A 98 -0.86 -0.15 -3.27
N PRO A 99 -1.33 0.41 -2.13
CA PRO A 99 -0.51 1.31 -1.33
C PRO A 99 0.81 0.70 -0.89
N PHE A 100 0.81 -0.58 -0.50
CA PHE A 100 2.02 -1.26 -0.03
C PHE A 100 2.98 -1.57 -1.17
N LEU A 101 2.48 -1.87 -2.38
CA LEU A 101 3.30 -1.99 -3.60
C LEU A 101 3.99 -0.68 -3.96
N LEU A 102 3.24 0.42 -3.92
CA LEU A 102 3.77 1.76 -4.20
C LEU A 102 4.85 2.12 -3.19
N ILE A 103 4.62 1.85 -1.90
CA ILE A 103 5.63 2.04 -0.85
C ILE A 103 6.88 1.18 -1.11
N ALA A 104 6.72 -0.12 -1.40
CA ALA A 104 7.84 -1.02 -1.70
C ALA A 104 8.67 -0.56 -2.91
N LEU A 105 8.02 0.11 -3.87
CA LEU A 105 8.64 0.73 -5.04
C LEU A 105 9.18 2.15 -4.80
N ASN A 106 9.17 2.65 -3.56
CA ASN A 106 9.57 4.01 -3.17
C ASN A 106 8.74 5.12 -3.83
N ARG A 107 7.46 4.85 -4.11
CA ARG A 107 6.48 5.78 -4.69
C ARG A 107 5.52 6.32 -3.60
N ASP A 108 6.07 6.87 -2.53
CA ASP A 108 5.30 7.29 -1.35
C ASP A 108 4.24 8.37 -1.64
N ASP A 109 4.51 9.29 -2.57
CA ASP A 109 3.53 10.31 -3.00
C ASP A 109 2.35 9.67 -3.75
N ASP A 110 2.63 8.69 -4.62
CA ASP A 110 1.58 7.96 -5.33
C ASP A 110 0.77 7.10 -4.35
N ALA A 111 1.41 6.48 -3.36
CA ALA A 111 0.72 5.71 -2.32
C ALA A 111 -0.21 6.62 -1.49
N PHE A 112 0.27 7.79 -1.07
CA PHE A 112 -0.51 8.74 -0.29
C PHE A 112 -1.72 9.26 -1.06
N SER A 113 -1.50 9.74 -2.29
CA SER A 113 -2.57 10.26 -3.15
C SER A 113 -3.58 9.19 -3.56
N PHE A 114 -3.13 7.95 -3.77
CA PHE A 114 -4.01 6.81 -4.00
C PHE A 114 -4.92 6.51 -2.80
N CYS A 115 -4.37 6.42 -1.59
CA CYS A 115 -5.16 6.25 -0.36
C CYS A 115 -6.15 7.40 -0.18
N GLN A 116 -5.70 8.64 -0.38
CA GLN A 116 -6.55 9.82 -0.28
C GLN A 116 -7.72 9.79 -1.28
N TYR A 117 -7.45 9.40 -2.53
CA TYR A 117 -8.47 9.27 -3.56
C TYR A 117 -9.57 8.31 -3.13
N TRP A 118 -9.21 7.10 -2.70
CA TRP A 118 -10.19 6.09 -2.29
C TRP A 118 -10.97 6.48 -1.04
N LEU A 119 -10.33 7.15 -0.08
CA LEU A 119 -11.04 7.69 1.09
C LEU A 119 -12.09 8.73 0.71
N LYS A 120 -11.79 9.61 -0.26
CA LYS A 120 -12.74 10.63 -0.75
C LYS A 120 -13.86 10.00 -1.58
N ILE A 121 -13.54 9.05 -2.47
CA ILE A 121 -14.53 8.37 -3.30
C ILE A 121 -15.55 7.62 -2.44
N ASN A 122 -15.09 6.94 -1.39
CA ASN A 122 -15.99 6.22 -0.47
C ASN A 122 -16.99 7.15 0.25
N GLU A 123 -16.72 8.46 0.37
CA GLU A 123 -17.70 9.41 0.95
C GLU A 123 -18.80 9.78 -0.05
N VAL A 124 -18.49 9.75 -1.34
CA VAL A 124 -19.38 10.26 -2.39
C VAL A 124 -20.17 9.13 -3.04
N VAL A 125 -19.60 7.91 -3.11
CA VAL A 125 -20.20 6.77 -3.83
C VAL A 125 -21.59 6.39 -3.32
N ASP A 126 -21.86 6.55 -2.02
CA ASP A 126 -23.18 6.31 -1.43
C ASP A 126 -24.25 7.26 -2.00
N SER A 127 -23.84 8.49 -2.33
CA SER A 127 -24.73 9.53 -2.89
C SER A 127 -24.74 9.56 -4.42
N ASN A 128 -23.63 9.15 -5.06
CA ASN A 128 -23.47 9.10 -6.50
C ASN A 128 -22.60 7.89 -6.90
N PRO A 129 -23.20 6.71 -7.08
CA PRO A 129 -22.46 5.49 -7.42
C PRO A 129 -21.66 5.62 -8.73
N GLU A 130 -22.11 6.46 -9.67
CA GLU A 130 -21.46 6.63 -10.97
C GLU A 130 -20.07 7.28 -10.88
N THR A 131 -19.80 8.02 -9.80
CA THR A 131 -18.52 8.74 -9.62
C THR A 131 -17.31 7.79 -9.59
N ILE A 132 -17.49 6.53 -9.19
CA ILE A 132 -16.39 5.55 -9.21
C ILE A 132 -15.97 5.19 -10.65
N PHE A 133 -16.89 5.23 -11.62
CA PHE A 133 -16.63 4.83 -13.01
C PHE A 133 -16.03 5.95 -13.86
N GLU A 134 -16.20 7.22 -13.47
CA GLU A 134 -15.80 8.40 -14.26
C GLU A 134 -14.33 8.34 -14.74
N ARG A 135 -13.42 7.81 -13.91
CA ARG A 135 -11.98 7.70 -14.22
C ARG A 135 -11.62 6.44 -15.01
N HIS A 136 -12.52 5.48 -15.10
CA HIS A 136 -12.32 4.22 -15.81
C HIS A 136 -12.75 4.35 -17.27
N LEU A 137 -13.76 5.19 -17.55
CA LEU A 137 -14.25 5.45 -18.90
C LEU A 137 -13.11 5.85 -19.83
N HIS A 138 -12.95 5.10 -20.93
CA HIS A 138 -11.93 5.30 -21.96
C HIS A 138 -10.46 5.18 -21.49
N SER A 139 -10.23 4.70 -20.26
CA SER A 139 -8.88 4.35 -19.81
C SER A 139 -8.33 3.18 -20.63
N ARG A 140 -7.00 3.15 -20.78
CA ARG A 140 -6.28 2.11 -21.50
C ARG A 140 -5.35 1.36 -20.56
N GLU A 141 -4.98 0.15 -20.96
CA GLU A 141 -3.96 -0.62 -20.25
C GLU A 141 -2.69 0.23 -20.07
N GLY A 142 -2.17 0.25 -18.84
CA GLY A 142 -1.00 1.04 -18.45
C GLY A 142 -1.27 2.50 -18.06
N ASP A 143 -2.50 3.00 -18.23
CA ASP A 143 -2.85 4.34 -17.77
C ASP A 143 -2.84 4.43 -16.24
N TRP A 144 -2.27 5.51 -15.71
CA TRP A 144 -2.42 5.87 -14.31
C TRP A 144 -3.66 6.76 -14.13
N ILE A 145 -4.77 6.17 -13.71
CA ILE A 145 -6.08 6.84 -13.60
C ILE A 145 -6.30 7.61 -12.28
N TYR A 146 -5.36 7.51 -11.34
CA TYR A 146 -5.44 8.14 -10.01
C TYR A 146 -4.74 9.51 -9.98
N PRO A 147 -5.06 10.40 -9.02
CA PRO A 147 -4.34 11.65 -8.85
C PRO A 147 -2.83 11.46 -8.69
N ARG A 148 -2.04 12.43 -9.16
CA ARG A 148 -0.60 12.55 -8.89
C ARG A 148 -0.32 13.90 -8.28
N GLU A 149 0.01 13.91 -7.00
CA GLU A 149 0.31 15.13 -6.27
C GLU A 149 1.72 15.04 -5.71
N LYS A 150 2.61 15.91 -6.21
CA LYS A 150 4.00 15.95 -5.77
C LYS A 150 4.07 16.39 -4.31
N ASP A 151 4.94 15.75 -3.53
CA ASP A 151 5.17 16.07 -2.12
C ASP A 151 3.91 15.91 -1.22
N CYS A 152 2.85 15.24 -1.70
CA CYS A 152 1.64 15.06 -0.91
C CYS A 152 1.84 14.16 0.31
N ARG A 153 2.89 13.32 0.34
CA ARG A 153 3.24 12.47 1.50
C ARG A 153 3.48 13.25 2.79
N TYR A 154 3.79 14.54 2.71
CA TYR A 154 4.00 15.40 3.87
C TYR A 154 2.70 15.99 4.43
N LEU A 155 1.59 15.91 3.70
CA LEU A 155 0.28 16.41 4.15
C LEU A 155 -0.23 15.62 5.36
N ASP A 156 -1.09 16.25 6.15
CA ASP A 156 -1.76 15.62 7.27
C ASP A 156 -2.88 14.67 6.76
N PRO A 157 -2.80 13.36 7.03
CA PRO A 157 -3.88 12.45 6.66
C PRO A 157 -5.07 12.50 7.63
N LEU A 158 -4.92 13.09 8.84
CA LEU A 158 -5.96 13.06 9.87
C LEU A 158 -7.26 13.77 9.48
N PRO A 159 -7.25 14.92 8.79
CA PRO A 159 -8.47 15.51 8.26
C PRO A 159 -9.25 14.60 7.33
N LEU A 160 -8.60 13.63 6.67
CA LEU A 160 -9.27 12.65 5.81
C LEU A 160 -10.00 11.57 6.59
N ILE A 161 -9.66 11.36 7.86
CA ILE A 161 -10.25 10.29 8.71
C ILE A 161 -11.05 10.86 9.89
N ALA A 162 -10.89 12.14 10.20
CA ALA A 162 -11.59 12.81 11.27
C ALA A 162 -13.11 12.83 11.03
N GLY A 163 -13.89 12.54 12.08
CA GLY A 163 -15.35 12.57 12.03
C GLY A 163 -15.99 11.38 11.29
N ARG A 164 -15.20 10.44 10.77
CA ARG A 164 -15.70 9.20 10.18
C ARG A 164 -16.06 8.19 11.26
N ASP A 165 -17.03 7.34 10.96
CA ASP A 165 -17.32 6.19 11.81
C ASP A 165 -16.11 5.25 11.85
N MET A 166 -15.83 4.72 13.04
CA MET A 166 -14.64 3.90 13.25
C MET A 166 -14.63 2.66 12.36
N GLN A 167 -15.79 2.04 12.11
CA GLN A 167 -15.88 0.84 11.26
C GLN A 167 -15.66 1.16 9.79
N SER A 168 -15.97 2.38 9.35
CA SER A 168 -15.74 2.84 7.98
C SER A 168 -14.28 3.10 7.63
N LEU A 169 -13.39 3.17 8.64
CA LEU A 169 -11.98 3.41 8.42
C LEU A 169 -11.30 2.18 7.80
N VAL A 170 -10.64 2.43 6.67
CA VAL A 170 -9.92 1.42 5.89
C VAL A 170 -8.56 1.18 6.53
N LEU A 171 -8.46 0.12 7.34
CA LEU A 171 -7.25 -0.23 8.10
C LEU A 171 -5.96 -0.30 7.24
N PRO A 172 -5.95 -0.91 6.04
CA PRO A 172 -4.78 -0.90 5.15
C PRO A 172 -4.26 0.51 4.85
N PHE A 173 -5.15 1.49 4.65
CA PHE A 173 -4.75 2.86 4.34
C PHE A 173 -4.16 3.59 5.55
N LEU A 174 -4.70 3.34 6.74
CA LEU A 174 -4.12 3.86 7.99
C LEU A 174 -2.67 3.35 8.18
N VAL A 175 -2.47 2.05 7.96
CA VAL A 175 -1.14 1.42 8.04
C VAL A 175 -0.20 1.99 6.97
N ALA A 176 -0.67 2.18 5.73
CA ALA A 176 0.11 2.81 4.68
C ALA A 176 0.54 4.25 5.05
N PHE A 177 -0.38 5.06 5.60
CA PHE A 177 -0.03 6.41 6.07
C PHE A 177 1.03 6.37 7.16
N VAL A 178 0.91 5.49 8.16
CA VAL A 178 1.92 5.32 9.22
C VAL A 178 3.28 4.97 8.65
N ILE A 179 3.34 4.02 7.73
CA ILE A 179 4.60 3.61 7.08
C ILE A 179 5.24 4.80 6.37
N ILE A 180 4.46 5.58 5.62
CA ILE A 180 4.93 6.79 4.94
C ILE A 180 5.48 7.81 5.95
N LYS A 181 4.77 8.07 7.06
CA LYS A 181 5.22 9.01 8.10
C LYS A 181 6.49 8.54 8.80
N LEU A 182 6.58 7.26 9.13
CA LEU A 182 7.78 6.65 9.70
C LEU A 182 8.99 6.80 8.75
N ARG A 183 8.80 6.59 7.44
CA ARG A 183 9.86 6.79 6.43
C ARG A 183 10.33 8.24 6.37
N ILE A 184 9.41 9.21 6.41
CA ILE A 184 9.74 10.64 6.41
C ILE A 184 10.61 10.98 7.63
N VAL A 185 10.18 10.53 8.82
CA VAL A 185 10.88 10.76 10.07
C VAL A 185 12.24 10.09 10.09
N ALA A 186 12.33 8.82 9.70
CA ALA A 186 13.59 8.09 9.67
C ALA A 186 14.58 8.69 8.66
N ALA A 187 14.11 9.14 7.49
CA ALA A 187 14.95 9.80 6.49
C ALA A 187 15.50 11.13 7.00
N HIS A 188 14.67 11.94 7.68
CA HIS A 188 15.12 13.17 8.32
C HIS A 188 16.17 12.91 9.39
N ASP A 189 15.92 11.95 10.29
CA ASP A 189 16.86 11.62 11.38
C ASP A 189 18.20 11.11 10.86
N SER A 190 18.15 10.28 9.82
CA SER A 190 19.35 9.83 9.12
C SER A 190 20.11 11.01 8.51
N ALA A 191 19.41 11.94 7.86
CA ALA A 191 20.03 13.13 7.28
C ALA A 191 20.68 14.03 8.35
N VAL A 192 19.98 14.30 9.46
CA VAL A 192 20.51 15.06 10.60
C VAL A 192 21.74 14.38 11.18
N HIS A 193 21.69 13.07 11.38
CA HIS A 193 22.82 12.30 11.90
C HIS A 193 24.03 12.35 10.96
N CYS A 194 23.81 12.13 9.66
CA CYS A 194 24.87 12.20 8.64
C CYS A 194 25.53 13.58 8.61
N VAL A 195 24.74 14.66 8.67
CA VAL A 195 25.25 16.03 8.69
C VAL A 195 26.09 16.26 9.94
N LYS A 196 25.60 15.86 11.13
CA LYS A 196 26.35 15.97 12.39
C LYS A 196 27.71 15.26 12.30
N VAL A 197 27.72 13.99 11.88
CA VAL A 197 28.95 13.19 11.75
C VAL A 197 29.93 13.81 10.75
N ALA A 198 29.43 14.29 9.59
CA ALA A 198 30.26 14.91 8.58
C ALA A 198 30.93 16.21 9.06
N LEU A 199 30.21 17.01 9.84
CA LEU A 199 30.68 18.30 10.36
C LEU A 199 31.64 18.18 11.55
N GLU A 200 31.49 17.12 12.35
CA GLU A 200 32.41 16.79 13.44
C GLU A 200 33.79 16.32 12.92
N GLY A 201 33.88 15.88 11.66
CA GLY A 201 35.12 15.47 11.02
C GLY A 201 36.09 16.64 10.73
N LYS A 202 37.40 16.34 10.68
CA LYS A 202 38.48 17.32 10.40
C LYS A 202 38.28 18.13 9.11
N SER A 203 37.64 17.54 8.10
CA SER A 203 37.31 18.19 6.83
C SER A 203 36.05 19.06 6.93
N GLY A 204 35.05 18.66 7.72
CA GLY A 204 33.79 19.39 7.92
C GLY A 204 33.98 20.71 8.65
N GLN A 205 34.92 20.77 9.60
CA GLN A 205 35.28 22.01 10.30
C GLN A 205 35.79 23.13 9.37
N ARG A 206 36.22 22.79 8.15
CA ARG A 206 36.71 23.77 7.15
C ARG A 206 35.59 24.36 6.29
N ILE A 207 34.35 23.88 6.40
CA ILE A 207 33.22 24.25 5.51
C ILE A 207 32.08 24.92 6.32
N LYS A 208 32.42 25.63 7.41
CA LYS A 208 31.44 26.32 8.27
C LYS A 208 30.52 27.29 7.51
N GLU A 209 31.04 27.91 6.44
CA GLU A 209 30.31 28.89 5.63
C GLU A 209 29.15 28.27 4.83
N VAL A 210 29.22 26.98 4.49
CA VAL A 210 28.20 26.28 3.69
C VAL A 210 27.37 25.31 4.54
N GLN A 211 27.70 25.17 5.83
CA GLN A 211 27.06 24.24 6.74
C GLN A 211 25.54 24.44 6.82
N SER A 212 25.08 25.67 7.02
CA SER A 212 23.65 25.99 7.15
C SER A 212 22.85 25.72 5.88
N LEU A 213 23.50 25.82 4.72
CA LEU A 213 22.94 25.49 3.40
C LEU A 213 22.85 23.98 3.21
N ILE A 214 23.90 23.23 3.53
CA ILE A 214 23.92 21.75 3.46
C ILE A 214 22.87 21.16 4.40
N GLU A 215 22.80 21.65 5.64
CA GLU A 215 21.74 21.32 6.59
C GLU A 215 20.36 21.61 5.98
N GLY A 216 20.16 22.82 5.45
CA GLY A 216 18.87 23.20 4.84
C GLY A 216 18.43 22.31 3.69
N MET A 217 19.37 21.91 2.82
CA MET A 217 19.10 21.05 1.67
C MET A 217 18.81 19.59 2.07
N LEU A 218 19.54 19.06 3.05
CA LEU A 218 19.44 17.64 3.44
C LEU A 218 18.30 17.38 4.42
N THR A 219 18.00 18.33 5.32
CA THR A 219 16.96 18.14 6.34
C THR A 219 15.59 18.68 5.92
N ARG A 220 15.49 19.34 4.75
CA ARG A 220 14.26 20.00 4.26
C ARG A 220 13.57 20.84 5.35
N LYS A 221 14.17 22.00 5.67
CA LYS A 221 13.68 22.92 6.71
C LYS A 221 12.24 23.41 6.51
N ASP A 222 11.67 23.24 5.32
CA ASP A 222 10.28 23.55 5.00
C ASP A 222 9.27 22.53 5.56
N ILE A 223 9.72 21.33 5.96
CA ILE A 223 8.88 20.31 6.57
C ILE A 223 8.92 20.44 8.09
N ASN A 224 7.74 20.54 8.71
CA ASN A 224 7.61 20.43 10.16
C ASN A 224 7.71 18.96 10.58
N ILE A 225 8.92 18.51 10.92
CA ILE A 225 9.19 17.12 11.29
C ILE A 225 8.51 16.71 12.60
N ASP A 226 8.39 17.63 13.56
CA ASP A 226 7.74 17.36 14.84
C ASP A 226 6.26 17.05 14.63
N ARG A 227 5.59 17.79 13.74
CA ARG A 227 4.22 17.45 13.32
C ARG A 227 4.13 16.07 12.67
N GLN A 228 5.11 15.66 11.86
CA GLN A 228 5.10 14.31 11.28
C GLN A 228 5.23 13.22 12.37
N ARG A 229 5.97 13.48 13.45
CA ARG A 229 6.06 12.57 14.61
C ARG A 229 4.75 12.47 15.37
N GLU A 230 4.11 13.60 15.64
CA GLU A 230 2.79 13.63 16.27
C GLU A 230 1.77 12.83 15.46
N GLN A 231 1.75 13.02 14.13
CA GLN A 231 0.87 12.27 13.21
C GLN A 231 1.08 10.76 13.31
N ILE A 232 2.30 10.26 13.55
CA ILE A 232 2.55 8.83 13.75
C ILE A 232 1.79 8.32 14.98
N HIS A 233 1.85 9.05 16.10
CA HIS A 233 1.17 8.64 17.33
C HIS A 233 -0.36 8.72 17.18
N GLU A 234 -0.88 9.77 16.56
CA GLU A 234 -2.31 9.93 16.28
C GLU A 234 -2.83 8.84 15.34
N LEU A 235 -2.05 8.46 14.32
CA LEU A 235 -2.38 7.35 13.45
C LEU A 235 -2.29 5.99 14.17
N PHE A 236 -1.32 5.80 15.08
CA PHE A 236 -1.28 4.60 15.91
C PHE A 236 -2.52 4.49 16.81
N ASP A 237 -3.01 5.61 17.35
CA ASP A 237 -4.25 5.62 18.13
C ASP A 237 -5.44 5.22 17.26
N ALA A 238 -5.55 5.78 16.05
CA ALA A 238 -6.60 5.43 15.10
C ALA A 238 -6.55 3.95 14.70
N ILE A 239 -5.36 3.41 14.40
CA ILE A 239 -5.18 1.99 14.07
C ILE A 239 -5.56 1.10 15.25
N HIS A 240 -5.08 1.42 16.45
CA HIS A 240 -5.35 0.60 17.63
C HIS A 240 -6.83 0.62 18.01
N LEU A 241 -7.50 1.76 17.85
CA LEU A 241 -8.94 1.88 18.04
C LEU A 241 -9.72 1.06 16.98
N ARG A 242 -9.22 1.01 15.73
CA ARG A 242 -9.86 0.27 14.63
C ARG A 242 -9.71 -1.24 14.78
N ASN A 243 -8.51 -1.68 15.12
CA ASN A 243 -8.14 -3.08 15.24
C ASN A 243 -6.96 -3.20 16.24
N PRO A 244 -7.26 -3.51 17.51
CA PRO A 244 -6.26 -3.54 18.58
C PRO A 244 -5.10 -4.51 18.34
N SER A 245 -5.31 -5.52 17.49
CA SER A 245 -4.31 -6.54 17.16
C SER A 245 -3.29 -6.09 16.13
N MET A 246 -3.59 -5.07 15.32
CA MET A 246 -2.75 -4.65 14.19
C MET A 246 -1.33 -4.23 14.60
N LEU A 247 -1.20 -3.27 15.53
CA LEU A 247 0.12 -2.75 15.94
C LEU A 247 0.95 -3.77 16.75
N PRO A 248 0.39 -4.46 17.77
CA PRO A 248 1.12 -5.51 18.49
C PRO A 248 1.65 -6.62 17.58
N ALA A 249 0.93 -6.95 16.51
CA ALA A 249 1.31 -8.01 15.61
C ALA A 249 2.53 -7.69 14.72
N PHE A 250 2.90 -6.41 14.55
CA PHE A 250 4.22 -6.07 13.97
C PHE A 250 5.38 -6.49 14.87
N ILE A 251 5.19 -6.49 16.19
CA ILE A 251 6.21 -6.90 17.17
C ILE A 251 6.22 -8.43 17.32
N ASN A 252 5.04 -9.03 17.42
CA ASN A 252 4.87 -10.46 17.66
C ASN A 252 3.85 -11.07 16.69
N PRO A 253 4.23 -11.36 15.42
CA PRO A 253 3.29 -11.83 14.39
C PRO A 253 2.88 -13.30 14.55
N MET A 254 3.67 -14.09 15.28
CA MET A 254 3.57 -15.56 15.31
C MET A 254 2.17 -16.13 15.61
N PRO A 255 1.41 -15.63 16.60
CA PRO A 255 0.08 -16.16 16.87
C PRO A 255 -0.89 -16.10 15.69
N LEU A 256 -0.75 -15.07 14.83
CA LEU A 256 -1.58 -14.88 13.64
C LEU A 256 -1.06 -15.65 12.43
N THR A 257 0.26 -15.68 12.23
CA THR A 257 0.83 -16.33 11.04
C THR A 257 0.82 -17.86 11.14
N MET A 258 0.69 -18.43 12.34
CA MET A 258 0.57 -19.87 12.55
C MET A 258 -0.79 -20.45 12.10
N PHE A 259 -1.84 -19.63 12.13
CA PHE A 259 -3.20 -20.04 11.80
C PHE A 259 -3.78 -19.01 10.81
N PRO A 260 -3.40 -19.06 9.53
CA PRO A 260 -3.99 -18.15 8.55
C PRO A 260 -5.51 -18.40 8.49
N PRO A 261 -6.34 -17.35 8.62
CA PRO A 261 -7.79 -17.49 8.56
C PRO A 261 -8.24 -17.91 7.16
N SER A 262 -9.37 -18.62 7.08
CA SER A 262 -10.07 -18.87 5.80
C SER A 262 -10.75 -17.61 5.28
N ASP A 263 -11.22 -16.75 6.19
CA ASP A 263 -12.12 -15.64 5.86
C ASP A 263 -11.54 -14.28 6.31
N PHE A 264 -11.89 -13.25 5.55
CA PHE A 264 -11.56 -11.87 5.88
C PHE A 264 -12.75 -11.21 6.59
N THR A 265 -12.57 -10.89 7.88
CA THR A 265 -13.56 -10.13 8.66
C THR A 265 -12.97 -8.79 9.11
N PRO A 266 -13.54 -7.64 8.70
CA PRO A 266 -13.12 -6.32 9.18
C PRO A 266 -13.17 -6.21 10.71
N GLY A 267 -12.10 -5.67 11.31
CA GLY A 267 -11.96 -5.50 12.77
C GLY A 267 -11.51 -6.75 13.51
N HIS A 268 -11.47 -7.88 12.83
CA HIS A 268 -11.03 -9.16 13.36
C HIS A 268 -9.51 -9.37 13.14
N PRO A 269 -8.85 -10.24 13.92
CA PRO A 269 -7.42 -10.53 13.70
C PRO A 269 -7.12 -11.14 12.31
N SER A 270 -8.11 -11.68 11.62
CA SER A 270 -7.98 -12.12 10.22
C SER A 270 -7.65 -11.01 9.24
N GLU A 271 -8.19 -9.80 9.45
CA GLU A 271 -7.84 -8.61 8.65
C GLU A 271 -6.35 -8.27 8.81
N VAL A 272 -5.82 -8.42 10.03
CA VAL A 272 -4.43 -8.12 10.38
C VAL A 272 -3.44 -9.04 9.66
N VAL A 273 -3.75 -10.34 9.54
CA VAL A 273 -2.86 -11.32 8.88
C VAL A 273 -2.55 -10.88 7.45
N LYS A 274 -3.59 -10.55 6.67
CA LYS A 274 -3.45 -10.13 5.26
C LYS A 274 -2.62 -8.86 5.16
N ILE A 275 -2.94 -7.84 5.97
CA ILE A 275 -2.22 -6.56 5.96
C ILE A 275 -0.74 -6.76 6.34
N LEU A 276 -0.44 -7.58 7.36
CA LEU A 276 0.94 -7.87 7.75
C LEU A 276 1.72 -8.52 6.61
N MET A 277 1.16 -9.52 5.94
CA MET A 277 1.83 -10.18 4.81
C MET A 277 2.16 -9.19 3.68
N GLU A 278 1.36 -8.15 3.50
CA GLU A 278 1.52 -7.14 2.45
C GLU A 278 2.51 -6.03 2.84
N CYS A 279 2.58 -5.64 4.11
CA CYS A 279 3.33 -4.44 4.52
C CYS A 279 4.52 -4.70 5.46
N GLN A 280 4.67 -5.91 6.01
CA GLN A 280 5.66 -6.21 7.05
C GLN A 280 7.08 -5.84 6.60
N LYS A 281 7.46 -6.20 5.37
CA LYS A 281 8.79 -5.89 4.84
C LYS A 281 9.05 -4.37 4.84
N SER A 282 8.16 -3.62 4.20
CA SER A 282 8.23 -2.16 4.11
C SER A 282 8.27 -1.49 5.49
N PHE A 283 7.60 -2.06 6.49
CA PHE A 283 7.65 -1.57 7.87
C PHE A 283 8.99 -1.89 8.54
N THR A 284 9.44 -3.14 8.49
CA THR A 284 10.66 -3.61 9.18
C THR A 284 11.96 -3.01 8.64
N GLU A 285 11.96 -2.55 7.39
CA GLU A 285 13.11 -1.89 6.77
C GLU A 285 13.30 -0.44 7.25
N ILE A 286 12.33 0.13 7.97
CA ILE A 286 12.41 1.52 8.45
C ILE A 286 13.21 1.58 9.76
N PRO A 287 14.32 2.33 9.81
CA PRO A 287 15.09 2.49 11.03
C PRO A 287 14.24 3.07 12.18
N GLY A 288 14.22 2.37 13.33
CA GLY A 288 13.54 2.82 14.54
C GLY A 288 12.03 2.57 14.57
N ALA A 289 11.40 2.06 13.50
CA ALA A 289 9.96 1.85 13.46
C ALA A 289 9.48 0.81 14.49
N LEU A 290 10.23 -0.27 14.64
CA LEU A 290 9.89 -1.33 15.61
C LEU A 290 10.12 -0.88 17.05
N GLU A 291 11.16 -0.07 17.28
CA GLU A 291 11.51 0.50 18.58
C GLU A 291 10.40 1.40 19.10
N ILE A 292 9.84 2.28 18.26
CA ILE A 292 8.71 3.13 18.64
C ILE A 292 7.50 2.28 19.07
N LEU A 293 7.23 1.16 18.39
CA LEU A 293 6.16 0.24 18.79
C LEU A 293 6.48 -0.48 20.10
N LYS A 294 7.73 -0.92 20.30
CA LYS A 294 8.17 -1.58 21.54
C LYS A 294 8.12 -0.65 22.73
N ASP A 295 8.43 0.64 22.56
CA ASP A 295 8.29 1.64 23.60
C ASP A 295 6.83 1.80 24.04
N ARG A 296 5.89 1.63 23.10
CA ARG A 296 4.45 1.75 23.36
C ARG A 296 3.80 0.48 23.93
N PHE A 297 4.18 -0.70 23.44
CA PHE A 297 3.50 -1.97 23.74
C PHE A 297 4.37 -2.99 24.51
N GLY A 298 5.63 -2.67 24.74
CA GLY A 298 6.63 -3.61 25.25
C GLY A 298 7.22 -4.52 24.16
N SER A 299 8.25 -5.29 24.52
CA SER A 299 8.98 -6.16 23.58
C SER A 299 8.24 -7.43 23.16
N SER A 300 7.21 -7.84 23.91
CA SER A 300 6.46 -9.09 23.69
C SER A 300 4.98 -8.89 24.00
N PRO A 301 4.25 -8.05 23.23
CA PRO A 301 2.86 -7.78 23.50
C PRO A 301 1.98 -9.01 23.22
N VAL A 302 0.89 -9.09 23.97
CA VAL A 302 -0.20 -10.07 23.78
C VAL A 302 -1.41 -9.31 23.26
N TYR A 303 -2.14 -9.91 22.33
CA TYR A 303 -3.33 -9.34 21.71
C TYR A 303 -4.30 -10.47 21.37
N ASN A 304 -5.56 -10.14 21.06
CA ASN A 304 -6.52 -11.15 20.61
C ASN A 304 -6.08 -11.66 19.22
N TRP A 305 -5.71 -12.92 19.15
CA TRP A 305 -5.31 -13.59 17.91
C TRP A 305 -6.28 -14.70 17.53
N ASP A 306 -7.41 -14.83 18.23
CA ASP A 306 -8.43 -15.79 17.84
C ASP A 306 -8.95 -15.42 16.45
N VAL A 307 -8.74 -16.33 15.50
CA VAL A 307 -9.12 -16.21 14.10
C VAL A 307 -10.29 -17.15 13.76
N ARG A 308 -10.85 -17.85 14.75
CA ARG A 308 -11.95 -18.82 14.60
C ARG A 308 -13.32 -18.20 14.83
#